data_AF-A0A8J2HUT7-F1
#
_entry.id   AF-A0A8J2HUT7-F1
#
_cell.length_a   1.000
_cell.length_b   1.000
_cell.length_c   1.000
_cell.angle_alpha   90.00
_cell.angle_beta   90.00
_cell.angle_gamma   90.00
#
_symmetry.space_group_name_H-M   'P 1'
#
loop_
_entity.id
_entity.type
_entity.pdbx_description
1 polymer ?
#
loop_
_entity_poly.entity_id
_entity_poly.type
_entity_poly.pdbx_seq_one_letter_code
_entity_poly.pdbx_strand_id
1 'polypeptide(L)'
;MAQHPATNTPDSIPAVCHTHHYPERMPADSKGRRNLLWAFGLFLLILISVRIYSSKDMDSLPAPFTIEINGSPIAKVDGNAEDRTHAKTGTEAAVFELKDSRLQCNGHILGRSLVEDRSFLPKQVWWFKADTDMPVHKVTATQDGESYQLKFSNAALMAEDGEVFADLLGDHPSTVVVKLQSQS
;
A
#
# COMPACT_ATOMS: atom_id res chain seq x y z
N MET A 1 24.20 -15.49 88.54
CA MET A 1 24.43 -16.63 89.46
C MET A 1 25.27 -17.64 88.69
N ALA A 2 26.46 -17.96 89.24
CA ALA A 2 27.37 -19.09 88.91
C ALA A 2 27.85 -19.28 87.45
N GLN A 3 29.05 -19.74 87.09
CA GLN A 3 30.34 -20.09 87.71
C GLN A 3 31.28 -20.44 86.52
N HIS A 4 32.57 -20.10 86.61
CA HIS A 4 33.68 -20.67 85.80
C HIS A 4 33.97 -22.13 86.22
N PRO A 5 34.96 -22.89 85.69
CA PRO A 5 35.63 -22.95 84.36
C PRO A 5 35.89 -24.43 83.87
N ALA A 6 36.71 -24.59 82.82
CA ALA A 6 37.79 -25.60 82.65
C ALA A 6 37.75 -26.54 81.41
N THR A 7 38.98 -26.81 80.96
CA THR A 7 39.58 -27.47 79.80
C THR A 7 39.25 -28.95 79.59
N ASN A 8 39.42 -29.46 78.35
CA ASN A 8 40.38 -30.55 78.00
C ASN A 8 40.29 -30.97 76.51
N THR A 9 41.46 -31.01 75.85
CA THR A 9 41.79 -31.78 74.62
C THR A 9 41.99 -33.28 74.99
N PRO A 10 42.02 -34.29 74.08
CA PRO A 10 43.02 -34.42 73.00
C PRO A 10 42.57 -35.10 71.68
N ASP A 11 43.41 -34.89 70.65
CA ASP A 11 43.83 -35.74 69.53
C ASP A 11 42.86 -36.68 68.80
N SER A 12 42.92 -36.68 67.45
CA SER A 12 43.29 -37.86 66.63
C SER A 12 43.17 -37.63 65.10
N ILE A 13 44.27 -38.00 64.39
CA ILE A 13 44.44 -38.48 63.00
C ILE A 13 44.43 -37.48 61.81
N PRO A 14 45.53 -37.40 61.01
CA PRO A 14 45.55 -36.73 59.71
C PRO A 14 45.16 -37.69 58.57
N ALA A 15 44.31 -37.24 57.64
CA ALA A 15 43.96 -37.97 56.42
C ALA A 15 44.74 -37.45 55.21
N VAL A 16 45.33 -38.41 54.50
CA VAL A 16 46.12 -38.32 53.26
C VAL A 16 45.35 -37.59 52.15
N CYS A 17 45.97 -36.60 51.52
CA CYS A 17 45.42 -35.86 50.39
C CYS A 17 45.88 -36.50 49.07
N HIS A 18 44.96 -37.16 48.36
CA HIS A 18 45.16 -37.63 46.98
C HIS A 18 44.77 -36.54 45.99
N THR A 19 45.73 -36.04 45.21
CA THR A 19 45.50 -35.14 44.07
C THR A 19 44.93 -35.90 42.88
N HIS A 20 43.65 -35.69 42.57
CA HIS A 20 43.06 -36.09 41.28
C HIS A 20 43.03 -34.89 40.32
N HIS A 21 43.77 -35.05 39.23
CA HIS A 21 43.86 -34.15 38.10
C HIS A 21 42.55 -34.23 37.29
N TYR A 22 41.79 -33.14 37.21
CA TYR A 22 40.63 -33.03 36.31
C TYR A 22 41.07 -32.41 34.98
N PRO A 23 40.69 -32.99 33.82
CA PRO A 23 40.96 -32.38 32.53
C PRO A 23 40.08 -31.16 32.29
N GLU A 24 40.72 -30.17 31.68
CA GLU A 24 40.22 -28.87 31.27
C GLU A 24 38.98 -28.98 30.37
N ARG A 25 37.88 -28.34 30.79
CA ARG A 25 36.62 -28.32 30.03
C ARG A 25 36.73 -27.24 28.94
N MET A 26 36.85 -27.66 27.67
CA MET A 26 36.86 -26.73 26.53
C MET A 26 35.54 -25.96 26.41
N PRO A 27 35.57 -24.67 26.02
CA PRO A 27 34.36 -23.93 25.66
C PRO A 27 33.87 -24.36 24.28
N ALA A 28 32.57 -24.64 24.17
CA ALA A 28 31.92 -24.84 22.89
C ALA A 28 31.88 -23.49 22.13
N ASP A 29 32.68 -23.38 21.06
CA ASP A 29 32.64 -22.27 20.13
C ASP A 29 31.30 -22.31 19.35
N SER A 30 30.43 -21.35 19.63
CA SER A 30 29.11 -21.19 18.98
C SER A 30 29.10 -20.06 17.95
N LYS A 31 30.15 -19.93 17.14
CA LYS A 31 30.22 -18.90 16.09
C LYS A 31 29.47 -19.20 14.78
N GLY A 32 28.80 -20.35 14.66
CA GLY A 32 28.21 -20.79 13.38
C GLY A 32 26.76 -20.37 13.08
N ARG A 33 25.97 -19.92 14.07
CA ARG A 33 24.51 -19.74 13.89
C ARG A 33 24.02 -18.29 13.75
N ARG A 34 24.88 -17.30 13.97
CA ARG A 34 24.48 -15.88 13.94
C ARG A 34 24.48 -15.25 12.55
N ASN A 35 25.26 -15.79 11.60
CA ASN A 35 25.42 -15.17 10.28
C ASN A 35 24.32 -15.55 9.28
N LEU A 36 23.62 -16.67 9.50
CA LEU A 36 22.59 -17.15 8.58
C LEU A 36 21.27 -16.37 8.74
N LEU A 37 20.87 -16.05 9.98
CA LEU A 37 19.65 -15.29 10.28
C LEU A 37 19.72 -13.82 9.80
N TRP A 38 20.91 -13.20 9.81
CA TRP A 38 21.12 -11.85 9.26
C TRP A 38 21.02 -11.82 7.72
N ALA A 39 21.53 -12.85 7.04
CA ALA A 39 21.45 -12.93 5.57
C ALA A 39 19.99 -13.09 5.08
N PHE A 40 19.16 -13.87 5.78
CA PHE A 40 17.73 -13.97 5.47
C PHE A 40 16.96 -12.66 5.72
N GLY A 41 17.26 -11.95 6.81
CA GLY A 41 16.64 -10.65 7.10
C GLY A 41 16.97 -9.58 6.06
N LEU A 42 18.24 -9.51 5.63
CA LEU A 42 18.67 -8.60 4.57
C LEU A 42 18.06 -8.97 3.20
N PHE A 43 17.95 -10.27 2.89
CA PHE A 43 17.33 -10.74 1.65
C PHE A 43 15.81 -10.46 1.61
N LEU A 44 15.11 -10.61 2.74
CA LEU A 44 13.70 -10.20 2.88
C LEU A 44 13.52 -8.69 2.72
N LEU A 45 14.40 -7.88 3.32
CA LEU A 45 14.39 -6.42 3.14
C LEU A 45 14.70 -6.02 1.69
N ILE A 46 15.62 -6.73 1.01
CA ILE A 46 15.91 -6.50 -0.41
C ILE A 46 14.68 -6.87 -1.27
N LEU A 47 14.04 -8.01 -1.05
CA LEU A 47 12.82 -8.40 -1.78
C LEU A 47 11.62 -7.46 -1.53
N ILE A 48 11.46 -6.96 -0.30
CA ILE A 48 10.46 -5.93 0.02
C ILE A 48 10.83 -4.60 -0.65
N SER A 49 12.11 -4.21 -0.67
CA SER A 49 12.55 -2.95 -1.26
C SER A 49 12.51 -2.94 -2.79
N VAL A 50 12.69 -4.08 -3.49
CA VAL A 50 12.56 -4.15 -4.96
C VAL A 50 11.14 -3.82 -5.43
N ARG A 51 10.10 -4.13 -4.62
CA ARG A 51 8.71 -3.74 -4.92
C ARG A 51 8.45 -2.24 -4.75
N ILE A 52 9.24 -1.55 -3.93
CA ILE A 52 9.00 -0.14 -3.55
C ILE A 52 9.60 0.85 -4.58
N TYR A 53 10.52 0.41 -5.43
CA TYR A 53 11.41 1.31 -6.17
C TYR A 53 10.95 1.80 -7.56
N SER A 54 9.73 1.55 -8.04
CA SER A 54 9.30 2.07 -9.35
C SER A 54 7.79 2.31 -9.49
N SER A 55 7.15 2.86 -8.46
CA SER A 55 5.85 3.52 -8.65
C SER A 55 6.08 4.84 -9.37
N LYS A 56 6.02 4.82 -10.71
CA LYS A 56 6.10 6.03 -11.52
C LYS A 56 4.72 6.66 -11.59
N ASP A 57 4.60 7.89 -11.09
CA ASP A 57 3.44 8.73 -11.37
C ASP A 57 3.46 9.15 -12.83
N MET A 58 2.31 8.99 -13.48
CA MET A 58 2.11 9.20 -14.91
C MET A 58 0.93 10.13 -15.12
N ASP A 59 1.10 11.12 -15.99
CA ASP A 59 0.05 12.03 -16.43
C ASP A 59 -0.64 11.56 -17.72
N SER A 60 -0.13 10.50 -18.35
CA SER A 60 -0.65 9.92 -19.59
C SER A 60 -0.49 8.39 -19.58
N LEU A 61 -1.41 7.66 -20.22
CA LEU A 61 -1.32 6.22 -20.43
C LEU A 61 -1.09 5.87 -21.91
N PRO A 62 -0.42 4.74 -22.21
CA PRO A 62 0.07 4.45 -23.57
C PRO A 62 -1.01 4.04 -24.59
N ALA A 63 -2.21 3.68 -24.12
CA ALA A 63 -3.31 3.25 -24.97
C ALA A 63 -4.65 3.64 -24.34
N PRO A 64 -5.74 3.72 -25.13
CA PRO A 64 -7.08 3.87 -24.60
C PRO A 64 -7.47 2.71 -23.67
N PHE A 65 -8.38 2.95 -22.74
CA PHE A 65 -8.74 1.95 -21.73
C PHE A 65 -10.16 2.11 -21.20
N THR A 66 -10.69 1.07 -20.55
CA THR A 66 -11.92 1.19 -19.75
C THR A 66 -11.57 1.14 -18.26
N ILE A 67 -12.46 1.68 -17.43
CA ILE A 67 -12.36 1.63 -15.98
C ILE A 67 -13.57 0.88 -15.44
N GLU A 68 -13.33 -0.11 -14.60
CA GLU A 68 -14.36 -0.82 -13.83
C GLU A 68 -14.18 -0.56 -12.34
N ILE A 69 -15.29 -0.34 -11.64
CA ILE A 69 -15.37 -0.24 -10.19
C ILE A 69 -16.25 -1.39 -9.71
N ASN A 70 -15.68 -2.29 -8.91
CA ASN A 70 -16.35 -3.51 -8.44
C ASN A 70 -16.95 -4.34 -9.59
N GLY A 71 -16.22 -4.41 -10.72
CA GLY A 71 -16.61 -5.14 -11.93
C GLY A 71 -17.65 -4.43 -12.81
N SER A 72 -18.17 -3.26 -12.39
CA SER A 72 -19.09 -2.47 -13.21
C SER A 72 -18.34 -1.34 -13.92
N PRO A 73 -18.44 -1.19 -15.25
CA PRO A 73 -17.71 -0.16 -15.96
C PRO A 73 -18.30 1.23 -15.66
N ILE A 74 -17.45 2.25 -15.65
CA ILE A 74 -17.93 3.64 -15.69
C ILE A 74 -18.62 3.86 -17.04
N ALA A 75 -19.89 4.25 -16.98
CA ALA A 75 -20.72 4.44 -18.16
C ALA A 75 -20.27 5.68 -18.93
N LYS A 76 -20.29 5.61 -20.26
CA LYS A 76 -20.12 6.79 -21.10
C LYS A 76 -21.22 7.82 -20.83
N VAL A 77 -20.88 9.09 -21.04
CA VAL A 77 -21.84 10.19 -21.01
C VAL A 77 -22.45 10.40 -22.39
N ASP A 78 -23.72 10.80 -22.44
CA ASP A 78 -24.37 11.21 -23.67
C ASP A 78 -23.71 12.46 -24.25
N GLY A 79 -23.56 12.52 -25.58
CA GLY A 79 -22.92 13.68 -26.23
C GLY A 79 -23.66 15.01 -26.06
N ASN A 80 -24.95 14.95 -25.70
CA ASN A 80 -25.80 16.11 -25.42
C ASN A 80 -26.00 16.38 -23.92
N ALA A 81 -25.21 15.75 -23.06
CA ALA A 81 -25.31 15.94 -21.63
C ALA A 81 -25.06 17.40 -21.21
N GLU A 82 -25.61 17.76 -20.06
CA GLU A 82 -25.34 19.05 -19.44
C GLU A 82 -23.85 19.23 -19.17
N ASP A 83 -23.40 20.48 -19.04
CA ASP A 83 -21.98 20.84 -18.86
C ASP A 83 -21.32 20.10 -17.69
N ARG A 84 -22.13 19.67 -16.71
CA ARG A 84 -21.70 18.84 -15.59
C ARG A 84 -22.75 17.77 -15.28
N THR A 85 -22.40 16.50 -15.51
CA THR A 85 -23.28 15.34 -15.23
C THR A 85 -22.58 14.37 -14.28
N HIS A 86 -23.26 13.91 -13.21
CA HIS A 86 -22.64 12.98 -12.24
C HIS A 86 -22.35 11.65 -12.94
N ALA A 87 -21.11 11.20 -12.87
CA ALA A 87 -20.71 9.93 -13.45
C ALA A 87 -21.35 8.75 -12.73
N LYS A 88 -21.70 7.74 -13.51
CA LYS A 88 -22.37 6.51 -13.06
C LYS A 88 -21.64 5.30 -13.59
N THR A 89 -21.80 4.16 -12.92
CA THR A 89 -21.52 2.86 -13.53
C THR A 89 -22.70 2.44 -14.41
N GLY A 90 -22.46 1.55 -15.38
CA GLY A 90 -23.52 1.10 -16.28
C GLY A 90 -23.08 -0.03 -17.19
N THR A 91 -23.81 -0.27 -18.28
CA THR A 91 -23.53 -1.36 -19.23
C THR A 91 -22.63 -0.92 -20.38
N GLU A 92 -22.72 0.33 -20.82
CA GLU A 92 -21.95 0.87 -21.93
C GLU A 92 -20.69 1.57 -21.42
N ALA A 93 -19.57 0.84 -21.42
CA ALA A 93 -18.30 1.35 -20.91
C ALA A 93 -17.79 2.57 -21.68
N ALA A 94 -17.35 3.60 -20.94
CA ALA A 94 -16.55 4.68 -21.48
C ALA A 94 -15.16 4.17 -21.86
N VAL A 95 -14.67 4.56 -23.04
CA VAL A 95 -13.30 4.34 -23.48
C VAL A 95 -12.53 5.63 -23.26
N PHE A 96 -11.59 5.58 -22.34
CA PHE A 96 -10.83 6.71 -21.87
C PHE A 96 -9.46 6.81 -22.52
N GLU A 97 -8.99 8.04 -22.64
CA GLU A 97 -7.58 8.37 -22.78
C GLU A 97 -7.16 9.19 -21.55
N LEU A 98 -6.02 8.87 -20.95
CA LEU A 98 -5.39 9.74 -19.98
C LEU A 98 -4.28 10.50 -20.70
N LYS A 99 -4.37 11.83 -20.72
CA LYS A 99 -3.39 12.71 -21.35
C LYS A 99 -3.28 14.01 -20.56
N ASP A 100 -2.08 14.45 -20.24
CA ASP A 100 -1.80 15.69 -19.51
C ASP A 100 -2.59 15.80 -18.17
N SER A 101 -2.71 14.67 -17.46
CA SER A 101 -3.50 14.50 -16.24
C SER A 101 -5.02 14.75 -16.41
N ARG A 102 -5.52 14.68 -17.65
CA ARG A 102 -6.95 14.77 -17.99
C ARG A 102 -7.43 13.42 -18.50
N LEU A 103 -8.41 12.87 -17.80
CA LEU A 103 -9.08 11.62 -18.17
C LEU A 103 -10.24 11.93 -19.11
N GLN A 104 -10.06 11.63 -20.40
CA GLN A 104 -10.90 12.12 -21.49
C GLN A 104 -11.69 11.00 -22.15
N CYS A 105 -12.91 11.27 -22.60
CA CYS A 105 -13.74 10.37 -23.40
C CYS A 105 -14.71 11.21 -24.24
N ASN A 106 -14.72 11.06 -25.57
CA ASN A 106 -15.69 11.68 -26.49
C ASN A 106 -15.98 13.18 -26.23
N GLY A 107 -14.93 14.00 -26.16
CA GLY A 107 -15.07 15.45 -25.92
C GLY A 107 -15.49 15.82 -24.50
N HIS A 108 -15.43 14.89 -23.55
CA HIS A 108 -15.68 15.10 -22.14
C HIS A 108 -14.46 14.72 -21.30
N ILE A 109 -14.36 15.30 -20.11
CA ILE A 109 -13.38 14.99 -19.09
C ILE A 109 -14.11 14.38 -17.89
N LEU A 110 -13.63 13.24 -17.40
CA LEU A 110 -14.07 12.67 -16.14
C LEU A 110 -13.14 13.16 -15.01
N GLY A 111 -13.70 13.80 -13.99
CA GLY A 111 -12.87 14.39 -12.93
C GLY A 111 -13.65 14.86 -11.71
N ARG A 112 -12.92 15.47 -10.78
CA ARG A 112 -13.50 16.15 -9.61
C ARG A 112 -13.41 17.66 -9.78
N SER A 113 -14.41 18.37 -9.27
CA SER A 113 -14.38 19.84 -9.18
C SER A 113 -13.32 20.30 -8.18
N LEU A 114 -12.56 21.37 -8.45
CA LEU A 114 -11.74 22.03 -7.42
C LEU A 114 -12.61 22.81 -6.42
N VAL A 115 -13.84 23.13 -6.80
CA VAL A 115 -14.82 23.80 -5.94
C VAL A 115 -15.69 22.73 -5.31
N GLU A 116 -15.34 22.33 -4.10
CA GLU A 116 -16.03 21.32 -3.28
C GLU A 116 -16.17 21.84 -1.84
N ASP A 117 -17.09 21.26 -1.07
CA ASP A 117 -17.12 21.50 0.37
C ASP A 117 -15.87 20.91 1.06
N ARG A 118 -15.58 21.39 2.27
CA ARG A 118 -14.38 21.02 3.03
C ARG A 118 -14.46 19.70 3.80
N SER A 119 -15.53 18.92 3.66
CA SER A 119 -15.60 17.60 4.29
C SER A 119 -14.67 16.60 3.60
N PHE A 120 -14.28 15.56 4.35
CA PHE A 120 -13.55 14.41 3.82
C PHE A 120 -14.47 13.29 3.34
N LEU A 121 -15.78 13.54 3.24
CA LEU A 121 -16.72 12.58 2.67
C LEU A 121 -16.37 12.30 1.19
N PRO A 122 -16.76 11.13 0.66
CA PRO A 122 -16.60 10.82 -0.75
C PRO A 122 -17.08 11.95 -1.65
N LYS A 123 -16.27 12.30 -2.65
CA LYS A 123 -16.55 13.43 -3.55
C LYS A 123 -17.10 12.93 -4.87
N GLN A 124 -18.15 13.61 -5.36
CA GLN A 124 -18.75 13.28 -6.64
C GLN A 124 -17.72 13.42 -7.77
N VAL A 125 -17.71 12.42 -8.64
CA VAL A 125 -16.94 12.46 -9.89
C VAL A 125 -17.90 12.83 -11.01
N TRP A 126 -17.51 13.80 -11.82
CA TRP A 126 -18.37 14.38 -12.83
C TRP A 126 -17.79 14.18 -14.22
N TRP A 127 -18.69 14.02 -15.17
CA TRP A 127 -18.45 14.33 -16.56
C TRP A 127 -18.54 15.85 -16.74
N PHE A 128 -17.47 16.43 -17.28
CA PHE A 128 -17.41 17.81 -17.74
C PHE A 128 -17.23 17.86 -19.26
N LYS A 129 -17.78 18.86 -19.94
CA LYS A 129 -17.35 19.13 -21.32
C LYS A 129 -15.87 19.49 -21.36
N ALA A 130 -15.18 19.13 -22.44
CA ALA A 130 -13.73 19.36 -22.56
C ALA A 130 -13.33 20.85 -22.54
N ASP A 131 -14.23 21.74 -22.94
CA ASP A 131 -14.06 23.19 -22.94
C ASP A 131 -14.63 23.88 -21.69
N THR A 132 -14.92 23.12 -20.63
CA THR A 132 -15.42 23.68 -19.37
C THR A 132 -14.48 24.73 -18.79
N ASP A 133 -15.05 25.82 -18.27
CA ASP A 133 -14.36 26.82 -17.47
C ASP A 133 -14.20 26.40 -16.00
N MET A 134 -14.89 25.34 -15.60
CA MET A 134 -14.85 24.81 -14.24
C MET A 134 -13.47 24.22 -13.96
N PRO A 135 -12.80 24.60 -12.85
CA PRO A 135 -11.51 24.03 -12.52
C PRO A 135 -11.69 22.57 -12.09
N VAL A 136 -11.00 21.65 -12.78
CA VAL A 136 -11.04 20.19 -12.54
C VAL A 136 -9.70 19.67 -11.99
N HIS A 137 -9.75 18.81 -10.97
CA HIS A 137 -8.57 18.20 -10.35
C HIS A 137 -7.81 17.34 -11.37
N LYS A 138 -6.50 17.19 -11.14
CA LYS A 138 -5.66 16.29 -11.93
C LYS A 138 -5.98 14.82 -11.61
N VAL A 139 -5.93 14.00 -12.65
CA VAL A 139 -5.92 12.53 -12.54
C VAL A 139 -4.49 12.04 -12.77
N THR A 140 -3.98 11.25 -11.84
CA THR A 140 -2.65 10.63 -11.94
C THR A 140 -2.82 9.13 -12.05
N ALA A 141 -2.06 8.51 -12.94
CA ALA A 141 -1.90 7.06 -12.98
C ALA A 141 -0.61 6.65 -12.27
N THR A 142 -0.68 5.52 -11.59
CA THR A 142 0.49 4.86 -10.99
C THR A 142 0.53 3.42 -11.49
N GLN A 143 1.68 2.97 -11.97
CA GLN A 143 1.86 1.60 -12.42
C GLN A 143 2.37 0.70 -11.28
N ASP A 144 1.69 -0.41 -11.02
CA ASP A 144 2.13 -1.49 -10.12
C ASP A 144 2.14 -2.82 -10.89
N GLY A 145 3.34 -3.25 -11.26
CA GLY A 145 3.53 -4.39 -12.16
C GLY A 145 2.86 -4.16 -13.52
N GLU A 146 1.86 -4.99 -13.84
CA GLU A 146 1.07 -4.90 -15.07
C GLU A 146 -0.24 -4.11 -14.90
N SER A 147 -0.54 -3.67 -13.68
CA SER A 147 -1.77 -2.96 -13.34
C SER A 147 -1.55 -1.45 -13.23
N TYR A 148 -2.59 -0.68 -13.54
CA TYR A 148 -2.62 0.76 -13.35
C TYR A 148 -3.66 1.12 -12.29
N GLN A 149 -3.26 2.00 -11.37
CA GLN A 149 -4.17 2.64 -10.42
C GLN A 149 -4.36 4.09 -10.83
N LEU A 150 -5.61 4.56 -10.83
CA LEU A 150 -5.93 5.97 -11.06
C LEU A 150 -6.27 6.65 -9.74
N LYS A 151 -5.74 7.87 -9.57
CA LYS A 151 -6.00 8.72 -8.40
C LYS A 151 -6.54 10.06 -8.84
N PHE A 152 -7.66 10.46 -8.24
CA PHE A 152 -8.34 11.73 -8.49
C PHE A 152 -7.95 12.71 -7.38
N SER A 153 -6.83 13.42 -7.56
CA SER A 153 -6.19 14.21 -6.51
C SER A 153 -5.94 13.38 -5.22
N ASN A 154 -5.18 12.29 -5.38
CA ASN A 154 -4.83 11.30 -4.34
C ASN A 154 -5.98 10.42 -3.80
N ALA A 155 -7.22 10.64 -4.23
CA ALA A 155 -8.37 9.81 -3.86
C ALA A 155 -8.54 8.62 -4.81
N ALA A 156 -8.89 7.46 -4.27
CA ALA A 156 -9.28 6.29 -5.06
C ALA A 156 -10.72 6.44 -5.56
N LEU A 157 -11.08 5.76 -6.64
CA LEU A 157 -12.47 5.68 -7.07
C LEU A 157 -13.26 4.66 -6.24
N MET A 158 -14.52 4.96 -6.01
CA MET A 158 -15.52 4.06 -5.44
C MET A 158 -16.85 4.23 -6.20
N ALA A 159 -17.75 3.28 -6.00
CA ALA A 159 -19.12 3.37 -6.50
C ALA A 159 -20.11 3.00 -5.39
N GLU A 160 -21.18 3.78 -5.28
CA GLU A 160 -22.27 3.59 -4.33
C GLU A 160 -23.58 3.88 -5.06
N ASP A 161 -24.56 2.98 -4.98
CA ASP A 161 -25.85 3.08 -5.68
C ASP A 161 -25.75 3.39 -7.19
N GLY A 162 -24.69 2.90 -7.83
CA GLY A 162 -24.42 3.11 -9.26
C GLY A 162 -23.82 4.48 -9.58
N GLU A 163 -23.59 5.34 -8.61
CA GLU A 163 -22.93 6.64 -8.75
C GLU A 163 -21.45 6.52 -8.43
N VAL A 164 -20.61 7.30 -9.14
CA VAL A 164 -19.15 7.26 -9.00
C VAL A 164 -18.69 8.39 -8.09
N PHE A 165 -17.85 8.02 -7.12
CA PHE A 165 -17.24 8.96 -6.18
C PHE A 165 -15.74 8.73 -6.08
N ALA A 166 -15.06 9.70 -5.48
CA ALA A 166 -13.68 9.61 -5.07
C ALA A 166 -13.61 9.55 -3.55
N ASP A 167 -13.11 8.45 -3.02
CA ASP A 167 -12.92 8.20 -1.60
C ASP A 167 -11.67 8.95 -1.10
N LEU A 168 -11.91 10.00 -0.30
CA LEU A 168 -10.85 10.84 0.24
C LEU A 168 -10.16 10.23 1.47
N LEU A 169 -10.88 9.39 2.23
CA LEU A 169 -10.38 8.80 3.48
C LEU A 169 -9.78 7.41 3.27
N GLY A 170 -10.19 6.72 2.20
CA GLY A 170 -9.76 5.35 1.93
C GLY A 170 -10.52 4.30 2.77
N ASP A 171 -11.62 4.67 3.41
CA ASP A 171 -12.46 3.80 4.24
C ASP A 171 -13.61 3.12 3.47
N HIS A 172 -13.73 3.42 2.17
CA HIS A 172 -14.66 2.78 1.24
C HIS A 172 -13.91 2.02 0.13
N PRO A 173 -13.11 0.98 0.48
CA PRO A 173 -12.27 0.29 -0.49
C PRO A 173 -13.11 -0.34 -1.60
N SER A 174 -12.79 0.01 -2.84
CA SER A 174 -13.39 -0.57 -4.04
C SER A 174 -12.30 -1.19 -4.92
N THR A 175 -12.66 -2.26 -5.63
CA THR A 175 -11.77 -2.86 -6.63
C THR A 175 -11.88 -2.05 -7.92
N VAL A 176 -10.84 -1.28 -8.23
CA VAL A 176 -10.76 -0.49 -9.46
C VAL A 176 -9.82 -1.19 -10.45
N VAL A 177 -10.30 -1.46 -11.65
CA VAL A 177 -9.53 -2.14 -12.70
C VAL A 177 -9.46 -1.25 -13.93
N VAL A 178 -8.23 -0.96 -14.38
CA VAL A 178 -7.94 -0.30 -15.66
C VAL A 178 -7.63 -1.37 -16.70
N LYS A 179 -8.40 -1.42 -17.78
CA LYS A 179 -8.22 -2.38 -18.88
C LYS A 179 -7.78 -1.67 -20.15
N LEU A 180 -6.49 -1.71 -20.45
CA LEU A 180 -5.94 -1.21 -21.72
C LEU A 180 -6.61 -1.93 -22.90
N GLN A 181 -7.06 -1.18 -23.88
CA GLN A 181 -7.55 -1.71 -25.14
C GLN A 181 -6.34 -2.08 -26.01
N SER A 182 -6.34 -3.30 -26.55
CA SER A 182 -5.33 -3.69 -27.53
C SER A 182 -5.55 -2.86 -28.79
N GLN A 183 -4.49 -2.24 -29.32
CA GLN A 183 -4.57 -1.62 -30.64
C GLN A 183 -4.74 -2.75 -31.66
N SER A 184 -5.87 -2.76 -32.37
CA SER A 184 -6.16 -3.69 -33.47
C SER A 184 -5.34 -3.35 -34.70
#